data_AF-A0A849FTR0-F1
#
_entry.id   AF-A0A849FTR0-F1
#
_cell.length_a   1.000
_cell.length_b   1.000
_cell.length_c   1.000
_cell.angle_alpha   90.00
_cell.angle_beta   90.00
_cell.angle_gamma   90.00
#
_symmetry.space_group_name_H-M   'P 1'
#
loop_
_entity.id
_entity.type
_entity.pdbx_description
1 polymer ?
#
loop_
_entity_poly.entity_id
_entity_poly.type
_entity_poly.pdbx_seq_one_letter_code
_entity_poly.pdbx_strand_id
1 'polypeptide(L)'
;RHTPHYYPLPATSMILINENGQLINKTKDIAPDLINIGMITGAVWDDYDSDGDHDLIAVGEWMAVTIFENIDGIFAKNSILELENTKGWWFSLNKGDFDNDGDMDFIAGNLGLNYKYKTSEDAPFDIYYNDFDGNGSYDIVLGYYNKNKHYPLRGFSCSSQQIPGLKNKIKKYDVFASLEIDEVYGENNLKNSLHLVTDTFASSYIENRGDGSFKVRQLPNDAQLSNVNDMAISDLNNDGHLDVLMVGNLFVSEIETPRNDASNGLLLLGDGHGSFKPIPGHRSGFNARKDAKKIGILQNRGRGIIVVANNNDTIQFFRAN
;
A
#
# COMPACT_ATOMS: atom_id res chain seq x y z
N ARG A 1 -5.51 8.68 -7.00
CA ARG A 1 -4.78 7.39 -7.09
C ARG A 1 -4.08 7.20 -8.42
N HIS A 2 -4.73 7.17 -9.59
CA HIS A 2 -4.00 7.00 -10.86
C HIS A 2 -4.68 7.73 -12.02
N THR A 3 -3.93 8.00 -13.09
CA THR A 3 -4.47 8.44 -14.38
C THR A 3 -4.82 7.20 -15.22
N PRO A 4 -6.08 7.04 -15.68
CA PRO A 4 -6.49 5.87 -16.45
C PRO A 4 -5.59 5.62 -17.66
N HIS A 5 -5.21 4.36 -17.89
CA HIS A 5 -4.30 3.91 -18.98
C HIS A 5 -2.82 4.33 -18.86
N TYR A 6 -2.43 4.98 -17.76
CA TYR A 6 -1.07 5.48 -17.58
C TYR A 6 -0.36 4.90 -16.35
N TYR A 7 -0.81 3.77 -15.80
CA TYR A 7 -0.10 3.08 -14.72
C TYR A 7 1.31 2.66 -15.20
N PRO A 8 2.38 2.86 -14.42
CA PRO A 8 2.43 3.34 -13.03
C PRO A 8 2.81 4.83 -12.88
N LEU A 9 2.54 5.67 -13.88
CA LEU A 9 2.91 7.09 -13.81
C LEU A 9 2.36 7.74 -12.54
N PRO A 10 3.17 8.56 -11.85
CA PRO A 10 2.73 9.22 -10.65
C PRO A 10 1.56 10.17 -10.95
N ALA A 11 0.55 10.15 -10.08
CA ALA A 11 -0.60 11.03 -10.17
C ALA A 11 -0.48 12.18 -9.17
N THR A 12 -1.17 13.29 -9.48
CA THR A 12 -1.33 14.40 -8.53
C THR A 12 -2.44 14.06 -7.53
N SER A 13 -2.16 14.26 -6.24
CA SER A 13 -3.19 14.32 -5.19
C SER A 13 -3.58 15.77 -4.93
N MET A 14 -4.78 16.02 -4.38
CA MET A 14 -5.31 17.38 -4.25
C MET A 14 -5.75 17.70 -2.82
N ILE A 15 -5.41 18.90 -2.35
CA ILE A 15 -6.06 19.53 -1.20
C ILE A 15 -7.11 20.50 -1.71
N LEU A 16 -8.36 20.27 -1.28
CA LEU A 16 -9.51 21.11 -1.59
C LEU A 16 -9.96 21.84 -0.34
N ILE A 17 -10.02 23.16 -0.39
CA ILE A 17 -10.53 23.99 0.72
C ILE A 17 -11.99 24.32 0.45
N ASN A 18 -12.84 24.14 1.46
CA ASN A 18 -14.24 24.56 1.41
C ASN A 18 -14.35 26.06 1.71
N GLU A 19 -14.56 26.86 0.69
CA GLU A 19 -14.85 28.29 0.80
C GLU A 19 -16.34 28.52 0.52
N ASN A 20 -17.13 28.73 1.59
CA ASN A 20 -18.57 29.01 1.51
C ASN A 20 -19.40 27.97 0.72
N GLY A 21 -19.06 26.68 0.84
CA GLY A 21 -19.73 25.58 0.16
C GLY A 21 -19.15 25.23 -1.21
N GLN A 22 -18.09 25.92 -1.66
CA GLN A 22 -17.36 25.59 -2.88
C GLN A 22 -16.01 24.98 -2.54
N LEU A 23 -15.68 23.85 -3.15
CA LEU A 23 -14.37 23.21 -3.02
C LEU A 23 -13.41 23.83 -4.03
N ILE A 24 -12.38 24.51 -3.51
CA ILE A 24 -11.34 25.17 -4.31
C ILE A 24 -10.04 24.39 -4.18
N ASN A 25 -9.44 24.04 -5.32
CA ASN A 25 -8.16 23.35 -5.34
C ASN A 25 -7.04 24.35 -5.02
N LYS A 26 -6.43 24.17 -3.84
CA LYS A 26 -5.33 24.99 -3.32
C LYS A 26 -3.99 24.26 -3.33
N THR A 27 -3.94 23.04 -3.86
CA THR A 27 -2.76 22.16 -3.84
C THR A 27 -1.48 22.85 -4.28
N LYS A 28 -1.51 23.62 -5.38
CA LYS A 28 -0.31 24.32 -5.88
C LYS A 28 0.21 25.40 -4.93
N ASP A 29 -0.69 25.97 -4.12
CA ASP A 29 -0.39 27.09 -3.24
C ASP A 29 0.11 26.59 -1.88
N ILE A 30 -0.50 25.52 -1.35
CA ILE A 30 -0.27 25.05 0.02
C ILE A 30 0.38 23.66 0.12
N ALA A 31 0.46 22.89 -0.96
CA ALA A 31 1.02 21.53 -0.93
C ALA A 31 1.61 21.14 -2.30
N PRO A 32 2.58 21.92 -2.84
CA PRO A 32 3.12 21.69 -4.18
C PRO A 32 3.74 20.29 -4.34
N ASP A 33 4.24 19.69 -3.26
CA ASP A 33 4.83 18.35 -3.26
C ASP A 33 3.79 17.23 -3.48
N LEU A 34 2.48 17.52 -3.40
CA LEU A 34 1.43 16.56 -3.79
C LEU A 34 1.24 16.46 -5.31
N ILE A 35 1.86 17.34 -6.09
CA ILE A 35 1.81 17.31 -7.55
C ILE A 35 2.72 16.19 -8.04
N ASN A 36 2.14 15.22 -8.74
CA ASN A 36 2.82 14.01 -9.21
C ASN A 36 3.55 13.24 -8.08
N ILE A 37 2.97 13.23 -6.88
CA ILE A 37 3.52 12.51 -5.73
C ILE A 37 3.54 11.00 -5.91
N GLY A 38 2.61 10.45 -6.71
CA GLY A 38 2.50 9.01 -6.91
C GLY A 38 1.06 8.54 -6.81
N MET A 39 0.88 7.29 -6.38
CA MET A 39 -0.42 6.64 -6.34
C MET A 39 -0.95 6.48 -4.92
N ILE A 40 -1.32 7.60 -4.28
CA ILE A 40 -1.87 7.62 -2.92
C ILE A 40 -3.13 6.73 -2.82
N THR A 41 -3.16 5.91 -1.77
CA THR A 41 -4.25 4.98 -1.41
C THR A 41 -4.82 5.22 -0.02
N GLY A 42 -4.04 5.80 0.88
CA GLY A 42 -4.46 6.16 2.24
C GLY A 42 -3.76 7.43 2.70
N ALA A 43 -4.45 8.22 3.51
CA ALA A 43 -3.89 9.39 4.17
C ALA A 43 -4.62 9.69 5.47
N VAL A 44 -3.91 10.24 6.45
CA VAL A 44 -4.45 10.69 7.73
C VAL A 44 -3.86 12.06 8.07
N TRP A 45 -4.64 12.86 8.80
CA TRP A 45 -4.19 14.12 9.40
C TRP A 45 -3.79 13.86 10.84
N ASP A 46 -2.63 14.35 11.27
CA ASP A 46 -2.13 14.17 12.62
C ASP A 46 -1.06 15.21 12.98
N ASP A 47 -0.93 15.55 14.27
CA ASP A 47 0.14 16.40 14.81
C ASP A 47 1.31 15.47 15.21
N TYR A 48 2.14 15.05 14.24
CA TYR A 48 3.06 13.94 14.48
C TYR A 48 4.28 14.33 15.32
N ASP A 49 4.64 15.61 15.34
CA ASP A 49 5.77 16.16 16.09
C ASP A 49 5.35 17.00 17.31
N SER A 50 4.05 17.04 17.61
CA SER A 50 3.47 17.72 18.78
C SER A 50 3.74 19.23 18.81
N ASP A 51 3.81 19.87 17.64
CA ASP A 51 4.01 21.31 17.49
C ASP A 51 2.71 22.13 17.61
N GLY A 52 1.56 21.42 17.63
CA GLY A 52 0.23 21.99 17.82
C GLY A 52 -0.52 22.26 16.52
N ASP A 53 0.02 21.87 15.37
CA ASP A 53 -0.68 21.90 14.10
C ASP A 53 -0.87 20.49 13.49
N HIS A 54 -1.54 20.38 12.34
CA HIS A 54 -1.83 19.07 11.74
C HIS A 54 -1.08 18.88 10.43
N ASP A 55 -0.31 17.82 10.37
CA ASP A 55 0.43 17.32 9.22
C ASP A 55 -0.35 16.27 8.44
N LEU A 56 0.10 16.01 7.22
CA LEU A 56 -0.46 14.99 6.36
C LEU A 56 0.48 13.79 6.25
N ILE A 57 0.02 12.62 6.70
CA ILE A 57 0.72 11.36 6.49
C ILE A 57 0.01 10.60 5.38
N ALA A 58 0.76 10.16 4.38
CA ALA A 58 0.22 9.51 3.19
C ALA A 58 1.01 8.25 2.81
N VAL A 59 0.27 7.28 2.28
CA VAL A 59 0.81 6.05 1.70
C VAL A 59 0.17 5.77 0.35
N GLY A 60 0.84 4.95 -0.46
CA GLY A 60 0.37 4.61 -1.79
C GLY A 60 1.15 3.46 -2.41
N GLU A 61 0.81 3.16 -3.66
CA GLU A 61 1.58 2.20 -4.44
C GLU A 61 2.90 2.81 -4.91
N TRP A 62 3.98 2.03 -4.78
CA TRP A 62 5.35 2.36 -5.17
C TRP A 62 5.96 3.57 -4.45
N MET A 63 5.41 3.94 -3.30
CA MET A 63 5.92 5.03 -2.48
C MET A 63 6.19 4.57 -1.06
N ALA A 64 7.12 5.27 -0.40
CA ALA A 64 7.32 5.18 1.03
C ALA A 64 6.14 5.78 1.79
N VAL A 65 6.00 5.42 3.06
CA VAL A 65 5.24 6.22 4.02
C VAL A 65 5.84 7.62 4.00
N THR A 66 5.01 8.61 3.67
CA THR A 66 5.46 9.98 3.40
C THR A 66 4.73 10.94 4.31
N ILE A 67 5.49 11.82 4.96
CA ILE A 67 4.96 12.89 5.81
C ILE A 67 5.09 14.21 5.06
N PHE A 68 4.04 15.01 5.11
CA PHE A 68 4.04 16.40 4.69
C PHE A 68 3.83 17.24 5.94
N GLU A 69 4.93 17.82 6.40
CA GLU A 69 4.96 18.71 7.56
C GLU A 69 4.28 20.02 7.19
N ASN A 70 3.44 20.50 8.08
CA ASN A 70 2.75 21.75 7.95
C ASN A 70 3.60 22.87 8.54
N ILE A 71 4.02 23.79 7.69
CA ILE A 71 4.84 24.93 8.09
C ILE A 71 4.02 26.18 7.78
N ASP A 72 3.37 26.73 8.82
CA ASP A 72 2.53 27.92 8.72
C ASP A 72 1.41 27.81 7.66
N GLY A 73 0.79 26.63 7.53
CA GLY A 73 -0.27 26.35 6.57
C GLY A 73 0.23 25.88 5.19
N ILE A 74 1.54 25.64 5.04
CA ILE A 74 2.15 25.09 3.83
C ILE A 74 2.70 23.69 4.13
N PHE A 75 2.15 22.70 3.45
CA PHE A 75 2.56 21.30 3.53
C PHE A 75 3.77 21.04 2.63
N ALA A 76 4.92 20.81 3.26
CA ALA A 76 6.16 20.44 2.60
C ALA A 76 6.50 18.99 2.91
N LYS A 77 6.96 18.23 1.91
CA LYS A 77 7.38 16.85 2.12
C LYS A 77 8.57 16.81 3.08
N ASN A 78 8.41 16.17 4.23
CA ASN A 78 9.50 15.94 5.16
C ASN A 78 10.17 14.58 4.84
N SER A 79 11.51 14.57 4.84
CA SER A 79 12.29 13.36 4.56
C SER A 79 12.79 12.77 5.87
N ILE A 80 12.12 11.71 6.32
CA ILE A 80 12.46 11.01 7.55
C ILE A 80 13.17 9.71 7.21
N LEU A 81 14.40 9.58 7.69
CA LEU A 81 15.32 8.49 7.33
C LEU A 81 14.72 7.11 7.60
N GLU A 82 14.04 6.96 8.73
CA GLU A 82 13.43 5.72 9.19
C GLU A 82 12.26 5.25 8.31
N LEU A 83 11.71 6.15 7.49
CA LEU A 83 10.62 5.85 6.55
C LEU A 83 11.11 5.65 5.10
N GLU A 84 12.36 5.98 4.77
CA GLU A 84 12.85 5.94 3.37
C GLU A 84 12.77 4.53 2.73
N ASN A 85 13.02 3.48 3.54
CA ASN A 85 13.00 2.07 3.11
C ASN A 85 11.62 1.42 3.27
N THR A 86 10.55 2.21 3.21
CA THR A 86 9.17 1.72 3.31
C THR A 86 8.46 1.73 1.97
N LYS A 87 9.16 1.79 0.83
CA LYS A 87 8.47 1.76 -0.48
C LYS A 87 7.72 0.46 -0.62
N GLY A 88 6.42 0.55 -0.83
CA GLY A 88 5.56 -0.62 -0.82
C GLY A 88 4.35 -0.46 -1.73
N TRP A 89 3.47 -1.45 -1.68
CA TRP A 89 2.15 -1.37 -2.30
C TRP A 89 1.12 -1.17 -1.21
N TRP A 90 1.13 0.01 -0.62
CA TRP A 90 0.26 0.34 0.49
C TRP A 90 -1.19 0.50 0.00
N PHE A 91 -2.14 0.02 0.79
CA PHE A 91 -3.58 0.03 0.50
C PHE A 91 -4.38 0.82 1.53
N SER A 92 -3.89 0.91 2.77
CA SER A 92 -4.58 1.59 3.87
C SER A 92 -3.59 2.16 4.87
N LEU A 93 -4.02 3.22 5.55
CA LEU A 93 -3.30 3.87 6.64
C LEU A 93 -4.33 4.30 7.68
N ASN A 94 -4.08 3.92 8.92
CA ASN A 94 -4.88 4.30 10.08
C ASN A 94 -3.92 4.78 11.18
N LYS A 95 -4.45 5.54 12.14
CA LYS A 95 -3.70 6.04 13.29
C LYS A 95 -4.37 5.66 14.60
N GLY A 96 -3.61 5.68 15.68
CA GLY A 96 -4.06 5.49 17.05
C GLY A 96 -2.88 5.40 18.00
N ASP A 97 -3.07 5.77 19.26
CA ASP A 97 -2.10 5.59 20.33
C ASP A 97 -2.08 4.08 20.72
N PHE A 98 -1.20 3.29 20.08
CA PHE A 98 -1.20 1.82 20.23
C PHE A 98 -0.28 1.34 21.36
N ASP A 99 0.62 2.19 21.84
CA ASP A 99 1.52 1.94 22.97
C ASP A 99 1.26 2.83 24.20
N ASN A 100 0.18 3.62 24.18
CA ASN A 100 -0.35 4.39 25.30
C ASN A 100 0.64 5.41 25.88
N ASP A 101 1.55 5.95 25.07
CA ASP A 101 2.51 6.97 25.49
C ASP A 101 2.05 8.41 25.20
N GLY A 102 0.98 8.55 24.42
CA GLY A 102 0.26 9.80 24.19
C GLY A 102 0.55 10.44 22.84
N ASP A 103 1.51 9.92 22.06
CA ASP A 103 1.63 10.25 20.65
C ASP A 103 0.84 9.28 19.75
N MET A 104 0.47 9.76 18.57
CA MET A 104 -0.29 8.97 17.63
C MET A 104 0.67 8.16 16.76
N ASP A 105 0.53 6.85 16.86
CA ASP A 105 1.20 5.93 15.96
C ASP A 105 0.38 5.70 14.69
N PHE A 106 0.99 4.98 13.74
CA PHE A 106 0.35 4.58 12.50
C PHE A 106 0.39 3.06 12.28
N ILE A 107 -0.64 2.56 11.60
CA ILE A 107 -0.68 1.19 11.11
C ILE A 107 -1.06 1.21 9.63
N ALA A 108 -0.26 0.54 8.81
CA ALA A 108 -0.34 0.58 7.35
C ALA A 108 -0.54 -0.82 6.76
N GLY A 109 -1.60 -0.97 5.96
CA GLY A 109 -1.90 -2.20 5.24
C GLY A 109 -1.20 -2.23 3.87
N ASN A 110 -0.49 -3.32 3.57
CA ASN A 110 0.28 -3.52 2.34
C ASN A 110 -0.21 -4.77 1.58
N LEU A 111 0.47 -5.17 0.51
CA LEU A 111 0.18 -6.35 -0.31
C LEU A 111 0.23 -7.67 0.46
N GLY A 112 1.03 -7.75 1.53
CA GLY A 112 1.27 -8.96 2.30
C GLY A 112 2.41 -9.80 1.76
N LEU A 113 3.04 -10.58 2.64
CA LEU A 113 4.20 -11.41 2.32
C LEU A 113 3.83 -12.75 1.68
N ASN A 114 2.55 -13.15 1.73
CA ASN A 114 2.03 -14.38 1.14
C ASN A 114 1.46 -14.16 -0.27
N TYR A 115 2.23 -13.49 -1.14
CA TYR A 115 1.84 -13.29 -2.54
C TYR A 115 2.90 -13.75 -3.53
N LYS A 116 2.56 -13.80 -4.82
CA LYS A 116 3.48 -14.20 -5.91
C LYS A 116 4.70 -13.27 -5.96
N TYR A 117 4.50 -11.99 -5.66
CA TYR A 117 5.56 -10.98 -5.67
C TYR A 117 6.35 -11.05 -4.37
N LYS A 118 7.68 -10.98 -4.48
CA LYS A 118 8.63 -10.98 -3.38
C LYS A 118 9.58 -9.82 -3.59
N THR A 119 9.94 -9.16 -2.50
CA THR A 119 10.87 -8.03 -2.51
C THR A 119 11.72 -8.04 -1.25
N SER A 120 12.89 -7.44 -1.34
CA SER A 120 13.77 -7.08 -0.23
C SER A 120 14.74 -5.99 -0.70
N GLU A 121 15.42 -5.33 0.23
CA GLU A 121 16.41 -4.30 -0.09
C GLU A 121 17.48 -4.76 -1.11
N ASP A 122 17.99 -5.98 -0.97
CA ASP A 122 19.01 -6.54 -1.88
C ASP A 122 18.45 -7.06 -3.21
N ALA A 123 17.14 -7.27 -3.29
CA ALA A 123 16.46 -7.98 -4.38
C ALA A 123 15.05 -7.39 -4.58
N PRO A 124 14.96 -6.12 -5.02
CA PRO A 124 13.71 -5.41 -5.05
C PRO A 124 12.78 -5.95 -6.14
N PHE A 125 11.49 -5.98 -5.85
CA PHE A 125 10.47 -6.06 -6.89
C PHE A 125 10.31 -4.68 -7.53
N ASP A 126 10.30 -4.64 -8.85
CA ASP A 126 10.36 -3.39 -9.60
C ASP A 126 9.49 -3.36 -10.86
N ILE A 127 9.26 -2.15 -11.34
CA ILE A 127 8.50 -1.87 -12.55
C ILE A 127 9.25 -0.86 -13.40
N TYR A 128 9.32 -1.15 -14.70
CA TYR A 128 9.76 -0.25 -15.74
C TYR A 128 8.60 0.14 -16.64
N TYR A 129 8.54 1.41 -17.01
CA TYR A 129 7.52 1.95 -17.90
C TYR A 129 8.14 2.82 -19.00
N ASN A 130 8.06 2.35 -20.24
CA ASN A 130 8.65 2.97 -21.43
C ASN A 130 8.01 2.44 -22.71
N ASP A 131 8.18 3.12 -23.83
CA ASP A 131 7.84 2.62 -25.16
C ASP A 131 8.99 1.72 -25.67
N PHE A 132 8.92 0.41 -25.37
CA PHE A 132 10.05 -0.50 -25.61
C PHE A 132 10.17 -0.96 -27.07
N ASP A 133 9.11 -0.84 -27.87
CA ASP A 133 9.12 -1.14 -29.31
C ASP A 133 9.03 0.09 -30.23
N GLY A 134 8.92 1.29 -29.67
CA GLY A 134 8.90 2.55 -30.42
C GLY A 134 7.59 2.78 -31.16
N ASN A 135 6.47 2.22 -30.68
CA ASN A 135 5.17 2.31 -31.34
C ASN A 135 4.32 3.50 -30.88
N GLY A 136 4.81 4.31 -29.93
CA GLY A 136 4.11 5.46 -29.35
C GLY A 136 3.21 5.12 -28.16
N SER A 137 3.10 3.85 -27.78
CA SER A 137 2.42 3.38 -26.57
C SER A 137 3.46 2.90 -25.56
N TYR A 138 3.21 3.15 -24.28
CA TYR A 138 4.13 2.73 -23.24
C TYR A 138 3.77 1.33 -22.74
N ASP A 139 4.80 0.52 -22.51
CA ASP A 139 4.71 -0.83 -21.97
C ASP A 139 5.14 -0.88 -20.50
N ILE A 140 4.64 -1.91 -19.82
CA ILE A 140 4.96 -2.21 -18.42
C ILE A 140 5.81 -3.47 -18.39
N VAL A 141 6.99 -3.37 -17.80
CA VAL A 141 7.85 -4.52 -17.52
C VAL A 141 8.04 -4.64 -16.03
N LEU A 142 7.50 -5.72 -15.44
CA LEU A 142 7.73 -6.07 -14.04
C LEU A 142 8.97 -6.95 -13.95
N GLY A 143 9.86 -6.64 -13.00
CA GLY A 143 11.06 -7.41 -12.73
C GLY A 143 11.05 -8.03 -11.34
N TYR A 144 11.78 -9.12 -11.21
CA TYR A 144 12.05 -9.75 -9.91
C TYR A 144 13.44 -10.36 -9.94
N TYR A 145 14.03 -10.50 -8.76
CA TYR A 145 15.32 -11.14 -8.60
C TYR A 145 15.15 -12.60 -8.20
N ASN A 146 15.92 -13.46 -8.86
CA ASN A 146 16.09 -14.84 -8.45
C ASN A 146 17.58 -15.10 -8.25
N LYS A 147 17.98 -15.28 -6.99
CA LYS A 147 19.38 -15.16 -6.56
C LYS A 147 19.89 -13.76 -6.90
N ASN A 148 20.93 -13.63 -7.73
CA ASN A 148 21.55 -12.36 -8.07
C ASN A 148 21.30 -11.95 -9.53
N LYS A 149 20.25 -12.49 -10.14
CA LYS A 149 19.89 -12.23 -11.54
C LYS A 149 18.50 -11.63 -11.62
N HIS A 150 18.34 -10.66 -12.51
CA HIS A 150 17.12 -9.87 -12.64
C HIS A 150 16.32 -10.34 -13.85
N TYR A 151 15.13 -10.85 -13.61
CA TYR A 151 14.31 -11.50 -14.62
C TYR A 151 12.99 -10.80 -14.85
N PRO A 152 12.43 -10.85 -16.08
CA PRO A 152 11.04 -10.46 -16.32
C PRO A 152 10.10 -11.35 -15.52
N LEU A 153 9.17 -10.75 -14.77
CA LEU A 153 8.15 -11.49 -14.03
C LEU A 153 7.13 -12.17 -14.96
N ARG A 154 6.79 -11.51 -16.07
CA ARG A 154 5.80 -12.02 -17.02
C ARG A 154 6.42 -13.03 -17.98
N GLY A 155 5.66 -14.07 -18.30
CA GLY A 155 6.07 -15.08 -19.25
C GLY A 155 6.16 -14.54 -20.68
N PHE A 156 6.88 -15.28 -21.53
CA PHE A 156 7.14 -14.88 -22.92
C PHE A 156 5.86 -14.60 -23.73
N SER A 157 4.78 -15.35 -23.50
CA SER A 157 3.51 -15.14 -24.20
C SER A 157 2.93 -13.75 -23.94
N CYS A 158 2.86 -13.31 -22.68
CA CYS A 158 2.37 -11.99 -22.33
C CYS A 158 3.35 -10.88 -22.77
N SER A 159 4.64 -11.05 -22.51
CA SER A 159 5.65 -10.04 -22.90
C SER A 159 5.65 -9.80 -24.41
N SER A 160 5.48 -10.86 -25.21
CA SER A 160 5.45 -10.76 -26.67
C SER A 160 4.09 -10.39 -27.27
N GLN A 161 3.02 -10.37 -26.48
CA GLN A 161 1.75 -9.72 -26.86
C GLN A 161 1.84 -8.21 -26.68
N GLN A 162 2.50 -7.77 -25.60
CA GLN A 162 2.73 -6.35 -25.32
C GLN A 162 3.77 -5.76 -26.27
N ILE A 163 4.89 -6.47 -26.50
CA ILE A 163 6.01 -6.03 -27.35
C ILE A 163 6.20 -7.08 -28.46
N PRO A 164 5.48 -7.00 -29.60
CA PRO A 164 5.47 -8.03 -30.64
C PRO A 164 6.85 -8.38 -31.23
N GLY A 165 7.77 -7.41 -31.24
CA GLY A 165 9.15 -7.59 -31.70
C GLY A 165 9.91 -8.69 -30.95
N LEU A 166 9.54 -8.99 -29.70
CA LEU A 166 10.16 -10.06 -28.93
C LEU A 166 9.96 -11.44 -29.55
N LYS A 167 8.85 -11.70 -30.29
CA LYS A 167 8.66 -12.98 -31.00
C LYS A 167 9.71 -13.22 -32.07
N ASN A 168 10.10 -12.15 -32.75
CA ASN A 168 11.07 -12.22 -33.84
C ASN A 168 12.50 -12.37 -33.29
N LYS A 169 12.80 -11.67 -32.18
CA LYS A 169 14.11 -11.70 -31.50
C LYS A 169 14.33 -13.03 -30.74
N ILE A 170 13.35 -13.45 -29.93
CA ILE A 170 13.46 -14.55 -28.98
C ILE A 170 12.52 -15.68 -29.44
N LYS A 171 12.98 -16.52 -30.37
CA LYS A 171 12.10 -17.46 -31.08
C LYS A 171 11.56 -18.62 -30.23
N LYS A 172 12.09 -18.84 -29.02
CA LYS A 172 11.76 -19.98 -28.16
C LYS A 172 11.57 -19.58 -26.70
N TYR A 173 10.66 -20.29 -26.02
CA TYR A 173 10.29 -20.07 -24.63
C TYR A 173 11.41 -20.40 -23.63
N ASP A 174 12.16 -21.47 -23.88
CA ASP A 174 13.31 -21.88 -23.06
C ASP A 174 14.43 -20.84 -23.09
N VAL A 175 14.66 -20.22 -24.25
CA VAL A 175 15.59 -19.10 -24.38
C VAL A 175 15.12 -17.91 -23.56
N PHE A 176 13.86 -17.47 -23.72
CA PHE A 176 13.32 -16.35 -22.95
C PHE A 176 13.46 -16.55 -21.43
N ALA A 177 13.14 -17.74 -20.94
CA ALA A 177 13.19 -18.06 -19.51
C ALA A 177 14.62 -18.00 -18.92
N SER A 178 15.65 -18.01 -19.76
CA SER A 178 17.05 -17.92 -19.33
C SER A 178 17.64 -16.51 -19.38
N LEU A 179 16.98 -15.58 -20.06
CA LEU A 179 17.48 -14.22 -20.29
C LEU A 179 17.12 -13.28 -19.14
N GLU A 180 18.08 -12.46 -18.75
CA GLU A 180 17.86 -11.35 -17.81
C GLU A 180 17.09 -10.21 -18.47
N ILE A 181 16.49 -9.35 -17.66
CA ILE A 181 15.53 -8.33 -18.10
C ILE A 181 16.16 -7.35 -19.11
N ASP A 182 17.44 -7.03 -18.94
CA ASP A 182 18.22 -6.15 -19.81
C ASP A 182 18.57 -6.82 -21.15
N GLU A 183 18.81 -8.12 -21.15
CA GLU A 183 19.00 -8.91 -22.38
C GLU A 183 17.70 -8.96 -23.22
N VAL A 184 16.55 -9.04 -22.54
CA VAL A 184 15.23 -9.04 -23.17
C VAL A 184 14.89 -7.66 -23.74
N TYR A 185 14.86 -6.64 -22.89
CA TYR A 185 14.29 -5.33 -23.18
C TYR A 185 15.32 -4.25 -23.58
N GLY A 186 16.61 -4.53 -23.38
CA GLY A 186 17.71 -3.63 -23.72
C GLY A 186 18.06 -2.69 -22.57
N GLU A 187 19.33 -2.70 -22.15
CA GLU A 187 19.84 -1.86 -21.05
C GLU A 187 19.52 -0.37 -21.22
N ASN A 188 19.68 0.18 -22.43
CA ASN A 188 19.37 1.59 -22.69
C ASN A 188 17.88 1.91 -22.55
N ASN A 189 16.99 0.99 -22.94
CA ASN A 189 15.55 1.20 -22.80
C ASN A 189 15.12 1.19 -21.33
N LEU A 190 15.71 0.30 -20.52
CA LEU A 190 15.49 0.25 -19.09
C LEU A 190 16.02 1.52 -18.40
N LYS A 191 17.24 1.98 -18.74
CA LYS A 191 17.80 3.22 -18.18
C LYS A 191 16.96 4.47 -18.49
N ASN A 192 16.28 4.49 -19.64
CA ASN A 192 15.44 5.61 -20.07
C ASN A 192 13.97 5.48 -19.65
N SER A 193 13.63 4.44 -18.88
CA SER A 193 12.25 4.21 -18.42
C SER A 193 11.97 4.90 -17.10
N LEU A 194 10.69 5.12 -16.80
CA LEU A 194 10.29 5.31 -15.41
C LEU A 194 10.56 3.98 -14.68
N HIS A 195 11.38 4.02 -13.63
CA HIS A 195 11.70 2.87 -12.79
C HIS A 195 11.22 3.11 -11.37
N LEU A 196 10.36 2.24 -10.86
CA LEU A 196 9.91 2.25 -9.47
C LEU A 196 10.24 0.91 -8.82
N VAL A 197 10.56 0.95 -7.53
CA VAL A 197 10.95 -0.22 -6.74
C VAL A 197 10.14 -0.27 -5.45
N THR A 198 10.00 -1.47 -4.89
CA THR A 198 9.49 -1.67 -3.53
C THR A 198 10.58 -2.22 -2.63
N ASP A 199 10.64 -1.76 -1.40
CA ASP A 199 11.52 -2.25 -0.34
C ASP A 199 10.81 -3.33 0.49
N THR A 200 9.47 -3.22 0.62
CA THR A 200 8.67 -4.14 1.45
C THR A 200 7.24 -4.34 0.94
N PHE A 201 6.72 -5.55 1.14
CA PHE A 201 5.29 -5.86 1.02
C PHE A 201 4.64 -6.16 2.38
N ALA A 202 5.40 -6.04 3.47
CA ALA A 202 4.89 -6.25 4.82
C ALA A 202 3.88 -5.15 5.17
N SER A 203 2.78 -5.54 5.81
CA SER A 203 1.92 -4.59 6.52
C SER A 203 2.59 -4.27 7.85
N SER A 204 2.58 -3.00 8.25
CA SER A 204 3.48 -2.51 9.29
C SER A 204 2.76 -1.69 10.34
N TYR A 205 3.25 -1.79 11.56
CA TYR A 205 3.06 -0.80 12.62
C TYR A 205 4.23 0.19 12.55
N ILE A 206 3.94 1.46 12.70
CA ILE A 206 4.85 2.58 12.58
C ILE A 206 4.69 3.37 13.86
N GLU A 207 5.58 3.09 14.80
CA GLU A 207 5.59 3.71 16.13
C GLU A 207 6.17 5.12 15.98
N ASN A 208 5.42 6.12 16.42
CA ASN A 208 5.94 7.46 16.63
C ASN A 208 6.78 7.45 17.92
N ARG A 209 7.77 8.31 18.02
CA ARG A 209 8.68 8.39 19.18
C ARG A 209 8.48 9.69 19.97
N GLY A 210 7.48 10.47 19.61
CA GLY A 210 7.19 11.80 20.15
C GLY A 210 8.26 12.86 19.86
N ASP A 211 9.34 12.54 19.13
CA ASP A 211 10.44 13.46 18.79
C ASP A 211 10.57 13.71 17.28
N GLY A 212 9.54 13.34 16.51
CA GLY A 212 9.51 13.38 15.05
C GLY A 212 10.25 12.21 14.39
N SER A 213 10.83 11.29 15.15
CA SER A 213 11.39 10.03 14.62
C SER A 213 10.39 8.89 14.69
N PHE A 214 10.61 7.85 13.87
CA PHE A 214 9.71 6.71 13.75
C PHE A 214 10.43 5.38 13.91
N LYS A 215 9.70 4.34 14.34
CA LYS A 215 10.16 2.96 14.27
C LYS A 215 9.15 2.08 13.57
N VAL A 216 9.57 1.54 12.43
CA VAL A 216 8.73 0.64 11.62
C VAL A 216 8.95 -0.81 12.04
N ARG A 217 7.86 -1.53 12.31
CA ARG A 217 7.86 -2.96 12.64
C ARG A 217 6.81 -3.69 11.81
N GLN A 218 7.14 -4.88 11.32
CA GLN A 218 6.17 -5.73 10.62
C GLN A 218 5.10 -6.20 11.60
N LEU A 219 3.85 -6.26 11.12
CA LEU A 219 2.75 -6.88 11.85
C LEU A 219 2.95 -8.42 11.91
N PRO A 220 2.24 -9.12 12.81
CA PRO A 220 2.33 -10.58 12.92
C PRO A 220 2.06 -11.30 11.58
N ASN A 221 2.63 -12.49 11.41
CA ASN A 221 2.53 -13.28 10.17
C ASN A 221 1.08 -13.46 9.65
N ASP A 222 0.10 -13.60 10.55
CA ASP A 222 -1.32 -13.68 10.20
C ASP A 222 -1.82 -12.46 9.40
N ALA A 223 -1.28 -11.27 9.68
CA ALA A 223 -1.59 -10.03 8.96
C ALA A 223 -0.90 -9.96 7.59
N GLN A 224 -0.03 -10.91 7.25
CA GLN A 224 0.73 -10.94 5.99
C GLN A 224 0.21 -11.97 5.00
N LEU A 225 -0.87 -12.67 5.35
CA LEU A 225 -1.44 -13.75 4.54
C LEU A 225 -2.11 -13.24 3.25
N SER A 226 -2.53 -11.97 3.19
CA SER A 226 -3.13 -11.34 2.02
C SER A 226 -2.98 -9.82 2.11
N ASN A 227 -3.44 -9.08 1.11
CA ASN A 227 -3.42 -7.62 1.13
C ASN A 227 -4.43 -7.07 2.14
N VAL A 228 -4.04 -6.03 2.88
CA VAL A 228 -4.88 -5.35 3.87
C VAL A 228 -5.45 -4.06 3.27
N ASN A 229 -6.71 -4.14 2.81
CA ASN A 229 -7.37 -3.04 2.10
C ASN A 229 -7.86 -1.92 3.02
N ASP A 230 -8.21 -2.26 4.25
CA ASP A 230 -8.75 -1.31 5.22
C ASP A 230 -8.72 -1.89 6.64
N MET A 231 -8.71 -1.01 7.62
CA MET A 231 -8.67 -1.36 9.03
C MET A 231 -9.66 -0.52 9.84
N ALA A 232 -10.25 -1.11 10.87
CA ALA A 232 -11.01 -0.40 11.89
C ALA A 232 -10.30 -0.51 13.24
N ILE A 233 -10.13 0.63 13.90
CA ILE A 233 -9.42 0.76 15.17
C ILE A 233 -10.45 1.02 16.27
N SER A 234 -10.42 0.22 17.33
CA SER A 234 -11.29 0.37 18.52
C SER A 234 -10.78 -0.57 19.60
N ASP A 235 -10.95 -0.20 20.87
CA ASP A 235 -10.93 -1.17 21.96
C ASP A 235 -12.15 -2.09 21.83
N LEU A 236 -11.96 -3.35 21.43
CA LEU A 236 -13.05 -4.29 21.12
C LEU A 236 -13.29 -5.27 22.27
N ASN A 237 -12.29 -5.48 23.13
CA ASN A 237 -12.38 -6.35 24.29
C ASN A 237 -12.62 -5.59 25.62
N ASN A 238 -12.61 -4.25 25.57
CA ASN A 238 -12.74 -3.31 26.69
C ASN A 238 -11.62 -3.42 27.73
N ASP A 239 -10.38 -3.70 27.31
CA ASP A 239 -9.21 -3.74 28.18
C ASP A 239 -8.46 -2.40 28.29
N GLY A 240 -8.90 -1.38 27.54
CA GLY A 240 -8.28 -0.06 27.49
C GLY A 240 -7.17 0.07 26.46
N HIS A 241 -6.95 -0.93 25.61
CA HIS A 241 -5.95 -0.90 24.53
C HIS A 241 -6.63 -0.92 23.16
N LEU A 242 -6.04 -0.24 22.17
CA LEU A 242 -6.60 -0.22 20.83
C LEU A 242 -6.37 -1.55 20.10
N ASP A 243 -7.46 -2.16 19.65
CA ASP A 243 -7.45 -3.33 18.78
C ASP A 243 -7.61 -2.93 17.30
N VAL A 244 -7.25 -3.86 16.41
CA VAL A 244 -7.33 -3.65 14.95
C VAL A 244 -8.12 -4.77 14.29
N LEU A 245 -9.21 -4.41 13.61
CA LEU A 245 -9.90 -5.30 12.67
C LEU A 245 -9.44 -5.03 11.24
N MET A 246 -8.89 -6.05 10.60
CA MET A 246 -8.35 -5.97 9.24
C MET A 246 -9.25 -6.69 8.24
N VAL A 247 -9.47 -6.05 7.10
CA VAL A 247 -10.12 -6.65 5.93
C VAL A 247 -9.23 -6.54 4.70
N GLY A 248 -9.44 -7.44 3.74
CA GLY A 248 -8.52 -7.60 2.65
C GLY A 248 -9.06 -8.38 1.47
N ASN A 249 -8.11 -8.93 0.72
CA ASN A 249 -8.26 -9.62 -0.55
C ASN A 249 -8.23 -8.74 -1.79
N LEU A 250 -7.73 -9.35 -2.86
CA LEU A 250 -7.65 -8.82 -4.20
C LEU A 250 -8.02 -9.94 -5.17
N PHE A 251 -9.31 -10.00 -5.50
CA PHE A 251 -9.84 -11.03 -6.40
C PHE A 251 -9.55 -10.75 -7.88
N VAL A 252 -9.25 -9.50 -8.21
CA VAL A 252 -8.84 -9.08 -9.55
C VAL A 252 -7.33 -9.04 -9.61
N SER A 253 -6.73 -9.95 -10.36
CA SER A 253 -5.29 -10.03 -10.59
C SER A 253 -5.00 -10.03 -12.09
N GLU A 254 -3.76 -9.72 -12.47
CA GLU A 254 -3.37 -9.84 -13.87
C GLU A 254 -3.33 -11.30 -14.34
N ILE A 255 -3.39 -11.51 -15.66
CA ILE A 255 -3.17 -12.83 -16.25
C ILE A 255 -1.79 -13.34 -15.80
N GLU A 256 -1.71 -14.64 -15.48
CA GLU A 256 -0.55 -15.32 -14.89
C GLU A 256 -0.28 -15.01 -13.40
N THR A 257 -1.08 -14.15 -12.75
CA THR A 257 -0.99 -13.87 -11.31
C THR A 257 -2.21 -14.44 -10.58
N PRO A 258 -2.03 -15.31 -9.56
CA PRO A 258 -3.15 -15.81 -8.78
C PRO A 258 -3.79 -14.70 -7.96
N ARG A 259 -5.03 -14.90 -7.54
CA ARG A 259 -5.72 -13.99 -6.63
C ARG A 259 -4.99 -13.91 -5.30
N ASN A 260 -5.03 -12.73 -4.66
CA ASN A 260 -4.63 -12.59 -3.27
C ASN A 260 -5.89 -12.76 -2.40
N ASP A 261 -6.32 -13.99 -2.12
CA ASP A 261 -7.64 -14.27 -1.52
C ASP A 261 -7.57 -15.05 -0.20
N ALA A 262 -6.42 -15.03 0.48
CA ALA A 262 -6.21 -15.76 1.72
C ALA A 262 -6.70 -15.02 2.99
N SER A 263 -7.18 -13.78 2.89
CA SER A 263 -7.78 -13.06 4.04
C SER A 263 -9.17 -13.59 4.34
N ASN A 264 -9.42 -13.93 5.60
CA ASN A 264 -10.75 -14.24 6.13
C ASN A 264 -11.25 -13.16 7.09
N GLY A 265 -10.59 -11.99 7.14
CA GLY A 265 -10.67 -11.06 8.25
C GLY A 265 -9.77 -11.49 9.42
N LEU A 266 -9.18 -10.50 10.08
CA LEU A 266 -8.27 -10.71 11.21
C LEU A 266 -8.55 -9.68 12.31
N LEU A 267 -8.61 -10.13 13.54
CA LEU A 267 -8.58 -9.28 14.73
C LEU A 267 -7.16 -9.33 15.28
N LEU A 268 -6.55 -8.17 15.51
CA LEU A 268 -5.33 -8.03 16.29
C LEU A 268 -5.70 -7.39 17.61
N LEU A 269 -5.47 -8.10 18.72
CA LEU A 269 -5.62 -7.51 20.04
C LEU A 269 -4.36 -6.72 20.39
N GLY A 270 -4.52 -5.45 20.72
CA GLY A 270 -3.42 -4.60 21.20
C GLY A 270 -3.03 -4.98 22.64
N ASP A 271 -1.78 -4.73 23.01
CA ASP A 271 -1.32 -4.88 24.39
C ASP A 271 -1.03 -3.54 25.10
N GLY A 272 -1.27 -2.42 24.41
CA GLY A 272 -0.96 -1.08 24.89
C GLY A 272 0.54 -0.81 25.01
N HIS A 273 1.39 -1.57 24.31
CA HIS A 273 2.84 -1.37 24.21
C HIS A 273 3.31 -1.52 22.75
N GLY A 274 2.40 -1.28 21.79
CA GLY A 274 2.70 -1.37 20.36
C GLY A 274 2.94 -2.80 19.86
N SER A 275 2.40 -3.81 20.54
CA SER A 275 2.41 -5.20 20.08
C SER A 275 1.00 -5.76 19.92
N PHE A 276 0.87 -6.73 19.01
CA PHE A 276 -0.42 -7.21 18.55
C PHE A 276 -0.51 -8.74 18.60
N LYS A 277 -1.57 -9.25 19.21
CA LYS A 277 -1.88 -10.69 19.24
C LYS A 277 -2.95 -11.04 18.21
N PRO A 278 -2.64 -11.86 17.19
CA PRO A 278 -3.61 -12.23 16.16
C PRO A 278 -4.66 -13.23 16.68
N ILE A 279 -5.92 -12.88 16.49
CA ILE A 279 -7.11 -13.70 16.72
C ILE A 279 -7.77 -13.99 15.36
N PRO A 280 -7.59 -15.20 14.80
CA PRO A 280 -8.16 -15.55 13.51
C PRO A 280 -9.68 -15.63 13.56
N GLY A 281 -10.32 -15.45 12.39
CA GLY A 281 -11.78 -15.38 12.26
C GLY A 281 -12.57 -16.53 12.87
N HIS A 282 -12.04 -17.76 12.89
CA HIS A 282 -12.70 -18.91 13.52
C HIS A 282 -12.76 -18.83 15.05
N ARG A 283 -11.91 -17.99 15.69
CA ARG A 283 -11.94 -17.71 17.13
C ARG A 283 -12.68 -16.41 17.45
N SER A 284 -12.47 -15.35 16.66
CA SER A 284 -13.14 -14.05 16.89
C SER A 284 -14.60 -14.03 16.42
N GLY A 285 -14.99 -14.94 15.52
CA GLY A 285 -16.28 -14.89 14.83
C GLY A 285 -16.34 -13.87 13.68
N PHE A 286 -15.26 -13.11 13.45
CA PHE A 286 -15.16 -12.17 12.35
C PHE A 286 -14.71 -12.88 11.06
N ASN A 287 -15.63 -13.05 10.11
CA ASN A 287 -15.39 -13.79 8.86
C ASN A 287 -15.65 -12.91 7.62
N ALA A 288 -14.68 -12.08 7.27
CA ALA A 288 -14.69 -11.16 6.13
C ALA A 288 -13.92 -11.72 4.91
N ARG A 289 -14.24 -12.95 4.51
CA ARG A 289 -13.55 -13.71 3.44
C ARG A 289 -13.81 -13.27 1.99
N LYS A 290 -14.61 -12.22 1.76
CA LYS A 290 -14.97 -11.74 0.42
C LYS A 290 -13.88 -10.82 -0.12
N ASP A 291 -14.12 -10.17 -1.27
CA ASP A 291 -13.26 -9.10 -1.78
C ASP A 291 -13.52 -7.80 -0.97
N ALA A 292 -13.15 -7.83 0.31
CA ALA A 292 -13.51 -6.81 1.28
C ALA A 292 -12.64 -5.56 1.11
N LYS A 293 -13.26 -4.42 0.82
CA LYS A 293 -12.57 -3.18 0.43
C LYS A 293 -12.58 -2.11 1.50
N LYS A 294 -13.62 -2.07 2.34
CA LYS A 294 -13.75 -1.09 3.41
C LYS A 294 -14.39 -1.70 4.65
N ILE A 295 -13.98 -1.23 5.81
CA ILE A 295 -14.54 -1.58 7.11
C ILE A 295 -14.84 -0.31 7.90
N GLY A 296 -15.91 -0.31 8.67
CA GLY A 296 -16.21 0.76 9.62
C GLY A 296 -16.97 0.24 10.83
N ILE A 297 -16.90 0.98 11.93
CA ILE A 297 -17.64 0.69 13.15
C ILE A 297 -18.71 1.76 13.33
N LEU A 298 -19.97 1.34 13.38
CA LEU A 298 -21.11 2.20 13.65
C LEU A 298 -21.56 2.01 15.09
N GLN A 299 -21.88 3.10 15.77
CA GLN A 299 -22.47 3.05 17.10
C GLN A 299 -23.99 3.00 17.00
N ASN A 300 -24.61 1.99 17.61
CA ASN A 300 -26.06 1.86 17.68
C ASN A 300 -26.51 1.55 19.11
N ARG A 301 -27.10 2.53 19.79
CA ARG A 301 -27.64 2.39 21.17
C ARG A 301 -26.62 1.78 22.14
N GLY A 302 -25.37 2.24 22.08
CA GLY A 302 -24.28 1.75 22.93
C GLY A 302 -23.69 0.40 22.51
N ARG A 303 -23.99 -0.08 21.29
CA ARG A 303 -23.39 -1.30 20.72
C ARG A 303 -22.67 -0.98 19.41
N GLY A 304 -21.43 -1.45 19.29
CA GLY A 304 -20.65 -1.38 18.06
C GLY A 304 -21.15 -2.40 17.03
N ILE A 305 -21.50 -1.90 15.85
CA ILE A 305 -21.81 -2.70 14.65
C ILE A 305 -20.66 -2.52 13.67
N ILE A 306 -19.99 -3.62 13.32
CA ILE A 306 -18.94 -3.63 12.32
C ILE A 306 -19.60 -3.81 10.95
N VAL A 307 -19.26 -2.96 9.99
CA VAL A 307 -19.76 -2.98 8.62
C VAL A 307 -18.60 -3.22 7.67
N VAL A 308 -18.74 -4.19 6.77
CA VAL A 308 -17.73 -4.50 5.75
C VAL A 308 -18.34 -4.35 4.36
N ALA A 309 -17.76 -3.49 3.54
CA ALA A 309 -18.13 -3.31 2.14
C ALA A 309 -17.28 -4.21 1.24
N ASN A 310 -17.95 -4.94 0.35
CA ASN A 310 -17.32 -5.90 -0.55
C ASN A 310 -17.45 -5.42 -2.00
N ASN A 311 -16.40 -5.61 -2.78
CA ASN A 311 -16.43 -5.30 -4.20
C ASN A 311 -17.40 -6.24 -4.94
N ASN A 312 -18.34 -5.66 -5.70
CA ASN A 312 -19.35 -6.37 -6.48
C ASN A 312 -20.12 -7.46 -5.68
N ASP A 313 -20.39 -7.22 -4.39
CA ASP A 313 -21.09 -8.15 -3.52
C ASP A 313 -21.83 -7.39 -2.40
N THR A 314 -22.63 -8.10 -1.59
CA THR A 314 -23.40 -7.52 -0.49
C THR A 314 -22.51 -7.05 0.66
N ILE A 315 -22.94 -5.97 1.33
CA ILE A 315 -22.38 -5.52 2.61
C ILE A 315 -22.56 -6.61 3.68
N GLN A 316 -21.56 -6.81 4.53
CA GLN A 316 -21.63 -7.70 5.70
C GLN A 316 -21.71 -6.88 6.99
N PHE A 317 -22.45 -7.40 7.96
CA PHE A 317 -22.58 -6.82 9.30
C PHE A 317 -22.13 -7.82 10.35
N PHE A 318 -21.32 -7.37 11.31
CA PHE A 318 -20.91 -8.14 12.47
C PHE A 318 -21.20 -7.34 13.74
N ARG A 319 -21.26 -8.04 14.87
CA ARG A 319 -21.49 -7.43 16.18
C ARG A 319 -20.29 -7.69 17.06
N ALA A 320 -19.72 -6.63 17.65
CA ALA A 320 -18.80 -6.76 18.77
C ALA A 320 -19.63 -7.20 20.00
N ASN A 321 -19.24 -8.29 20.65
CA ASN A 321 -19.95 -8.81 21.82
C ASN A 321 -19.34 -8.28 23.10
#